data_AF-A6QA81-F1
#
_entry.id   AF-A6QA81-F1
#
_cell.length_a   1.000
_cell.length_b   1.000
_cell.length_c   1.000
_cell.angle_alpha   90.00
_cell.angle_beta   90.00
_cell.angle_gamma   90.00
#
_symmetry.space_group_name_H-M   'P 1'
#
loop_
_entity.id
_entity.type
_entity.pdbx_description
1 polymer ?
#
loop_
_entity_poly.entity_id
_entity_poly.type
_entity_poly.pdbx_seq_one_letter_code
_entity_poly.pdbx_strand_id
1 'polypeptide(L)' 'MKWVKIGQVTNYISLSEQKIRQLIHDDLLEEGIHYVKNPHIGHTLFNLEALEKWLLQDVESTTAKHMKELLKEW' A
#
# COMPACT_ATOMS: atom_id res chain seq x y z
N MET A 1 14.35 5.46 -3.71
CA MET A 1 13.96 4.08 -3.33
C MET A 1 14.62 3.63 -2.05
N LYS A 2 13.88 3.71 -0.94
CA LYS A 2 14.30 3.24 0.38
C LYS A 2 13.48 2.01 0.79
N TRP A 3 14.16 0.88 0.96
CA TRP A 3 13.56 -0.37 1.42
C TRP A 3 13.62 -0.45 2.95
N VAL A 4 12.48 -0.62 3.61
CA VAL A 4 12.37 -0.59 5.08
C VAL A 4 11.60 -1.78 5.63
N LYS A 5 11.74 -2.06 6.93
CA LYS A 5 10.95 -3.09 7.62
C LYS A 5 9.51 -2.60 7.87
N ILE A 6 8.57 -3.55 8.00
CA ILE A 6 7.15 -3.27 8.19
C ILE A 6 6.86 -2.27 9.34
N GLY A 7 7.55 -2.36 10.48
CA GLY A 7 7.35 -1.42 11.59
C GLY A 7 7.77 0.03 11.29
N GLN A 8 8.62 0.26 10.28
CA GLN A 8 8.89 1.63 9.81
C GLN A 8 7.81 2.11 8.84
N VAL A 9 7.20 1.19 8.09
CA VAL A 9 6.07 1.48 7.21
C VAL A 9 4.88 1.95 8.02
N THR A 10 4.53 1.25 9.10
CA THR A 10 3.36 1.60 9.93
C THR A 10 3.44 2.99 10.54
N ASN A 11 4.66 3.44 10.88
CA ASN A 11 4.90 4.80 11.36
C ASN A 11 4.77 5.87 10.27
N TYR A 12 4.96 5.50 9.01
CA TYR A 12 5.01 6.43 7.89
C TYR A 12 3.67 6.57 7.17
N ILE A 13 2.96 5.47 6.92
CA ILE A 13 1.73 5.47 6.11
C ILE A 13 0.44 5.24 6.93
N SER A 14 0.49 5.35 8.26
CA SER A 14 -0.67 5.18 9.16
C SER A 14 -1.48 3.89 8.97
N LEU A 15 -0.91 2.87 8.29
CA LEU A 15 -1.51 1.55 8.15
C LEU A 15 -0.96 0.62 9.24
N SER A 16 -1.81 -0.26 9.76
CA SER A 16 -1.37 -1.31 10.66
C SER A 16 -0.59 -2.40 9.90
N GLU A 17 0.29 -3.12 10.59
CA GLU A 17 1.01 -4.26 10.00
C GLU A 17 0.05 -5.31 9.44
N GLN A 18 -1.04 -5.58 10.16
CA GLN A 18 -2.06 -6.51 9.73
C GLN A 18 -2.71 -6.06 8.42
N LYS A 19 -3.03 -4.76 8.28
CA LYS A 19 -3.61 -4.23 7.06
C LYS A 19 -2.64 -4.37 5.89
N ILE A 20 -1.35 -4.06 6.09
CA ILE A 20 -0.33 -4.22 5.04
C ILE A 20 -0.22 -5.68 4.60
N ARG A 21 -0.22 -6.64 5.54
CA ARG A 21 -0.21 -8.07 5.22
C ARG A 21 -1.46 -8.50 4.45
N GLN A 22 -2.62 -7.95 4.81
CA GLN A 22 -3.86 -8.19 4.09
C GLN A 22 -3.79 -7.67 2.65
N LEU A 23 -3.23 -6.47 2.43
CA LEU A 23 -3.05 -5.93 1.08
C LEU A 23 -2.12 -6.79 0.20
N ILE A 24 -1.09 -7.41 0.80
CA ILE A 24 -0.26 -8.40 0.09
C ILE A 24 -1.07 -9.66 -0.23
N HIS A 25 -1.83 -10.17 0.75
CA HIS A 25 -2.66 -11.36 0.59
C HIS A 25 -3.75 -11.19 -0.49
N ASP A 26 -4.32 -9.99 -0.57
CA ASP A 26 -5.37 -9.63 -1.53
C ASP A 26 -4.80 -9.26 -2.91
N ASP A 27 -3.49 -9.47 -3.14
CA ASP A 27 -2.76 -9.18 -4.38
C ASP A 27 -2.84 -7.70 -4.84
N LEU A 28 -3.07 -6.79 -3.89
CA LEU A 28 -3.12 -5.35 -4.15
C LEU A 28 -1.74 -4.69 -4.14
N LEU A 29 -0.75 -5.37 -3.55
CA LEU A 29 0.65 -4.95 -3.54
C LEU A 29 1.48 -5.93 -4.35
N GLU A 30 2.23 -5.41 -5.32
CA GLU A 30 3.12 -6.19 -6.18
C GLU A 30 4.52 -6.41 -5.57
N GLU A 31 5.01 -7.66 -5.62
CA GLU A 31 6.38 -8.04 -5.25
C GLU A 31 7.40 -7.50 -6.28
N GLY A 32 8.49 -6.90 -5.80
CA GLY A 32 9.48 -6.20 -6.63
C GLY A 32 9.22 -4.71 -6.78
N ILE A 33 7.97 -4.26 -6.62
CA ILE A 33 7.58 -2.84 -6.64
C ILE A 33 7.35 -2.31 -5.22
N HIS A 34 6.38 -2.90 -4.52
CA HIS A 34 5.91 -2.43 -3.21
C HIS A 34 6.61 -3.14 -2.06
N TYR A 35 6.91 -4.43 -2.23
CA TYR A 35 7.64 -5.22 -1.24
C TYR A 35 8.60 -6.21 -1.91
N VAL A 36 9.60 -6.66 -1.17
CA VAL A 36 10.46 -7.78 -1.57
C VAL A 36 10.64 -8.73 -0.41
N LYS A 37 10.54 -10.03 -0.66
CA LYS A 37 10.88 -11.06 0.33
C LYS A 37 12.40 -11.27 0.29
N ASN A 38 13.09 -11.01 1.39
CA ASN A 38 14.52 -11.31 1.45
C ASN A 38 14.74 -12.68 2.13
N PRO A 39 15.06 -13.74 1.35
CA PRO A 39 15.21 -15.10 1.89
C PRO A 39 16.44 -15.26 2.79
N HIS A 40 17.44 -14.37 2.69
CA HIS A 40 18.68 -14.46 3.48
C HIS A 40 18.50 -14.00 4.93
N ILE A 41 17.54 -13.11 5.17
CA ILE A 41 17.27 -12.53 6.50
C ILE A 41 15.87 -12.89 7.02
N GLY A 42 15.06 -13.63 6.26
CA GLY A 42 13.71 -14.06 6.67
C GLY A 42 12.72 -12.90 6.87
N HIS A 43 13.01 -11.72 6.29
CA HIS A 43 12.20 -10.52 6.47
C HIS A 43 11.73 -9.96 5.13
N THR A 44 10.49 -9.48 5.11
CA THR A 44 9.94 -8.68 4.01
C THR A 44 10.37 -7.23 4.19
N LEU A 45 10.91 -6.63 3.12
CA LEU A 45 11.20 -5.21 3.03
C LEU A 45 10.17 -4.53 2.14
N PHE A 46 9.91 -3.25 2.41
CA PHE A 46 8.85 -2.47 1.80
C PHE A 46 9.41 -1.18 1.22
N ASN A 47 8.91 -0.79 0.06
CA ASN A 47 9.27 0.44 -0.62
C ASN A 47 8.29 1.55 -0.25
N LEU A 48 8.72 2.47 0.63
CA LEU A 48 7.84 3.54 1.13
C LEU A 48 7.30 4.43 0.01
N GLU A 49 8.16 4.84 -0.92
CA GLU A 49 7.78 5.73 -2.04
C GLU A 49 6.71 5.09 -2.93
N ALA A 50 6.80 3.77 -3.16
CA ALA A 50 5.81 3.05 -3.96
C ALA A 50 4.48 2.91 -3.21
N LEU A 51 4.53 2.60 -1.91
CA LEU A 51 3.33 2.50 -1.06
C LEU A 51 2.61 3.85 -0.93
N GLU A 52 3.34 4.94 -0.77
CA GLU A 52 2.78 6.29 -0.73
C GLU A 52 2.08 6.65 -2.04
N LYS A 53 2.72 6.38 -3.19
CA LYS A 53 2.10 6.59 -4.50
C LYS A 53 0.85 5.74 -4.70
N TRP A 54 0.88 4.48 -4.30
CA TRP A 54 -0.27 3.58 -4.37
C TRP A 54 -1.43 4.11 -3.52
N LEU A 55 -1.16 4.57 -2.28
CA LEU A 55 -2.18 5.17 -1.42
C LEU A 55 -2.79 6.43 -2.02
N LEU A 56 -1.97 7.31 -2.60
CA LEU A 56 -2.48 8.52 -3.26
C LEU A 56 -3.40 8.18 -4.45
N GLN A 57 -3.02 7.19 -5.25
CA GLN A 57 -3.85 6.72 -6.37
C GLN A 57 -5.18 6.10 -5.91
N ASP A 58 -5.16 5.33 -4.81
CA ASP A 58 -6.37 4.71 -4.27
C ASP A 58 -7.35 5.74 -3.70
N VAL A 59 -6.84 6.80 -3.04
CA VAL A 59 -7.65 7.92 -2.55
C VAL A 59 -8.27 8.71 -3.70
N GLU A 60 -7.51 9.01 -4.75
CA GLU A 60 -8.04 9.67 -5.94
C GLU A 60 -9.08 8.81 -6.66
N SER A 61 -8.85 7.49 -6.77
CA SER A 61 -9.79 6.55 -7.38
C SER A 61 -11.08 6.38 -6.57
N THR A 62 -10.96 6.27 -5.24
CA THR A 62 -12.11 6.11 -4.33
C THR A 62 -12.94 7.39 -4.26
N THR A 63 -12.27 8.55 -4.18
CA THR A 63 -12.94 9.86 -4.21
C THR A 63 -13.62 10.09 -5.55
N ALA A 64 -12.95 9.79 -6.67
CA ALA A 64 -13.54 9.92 -8.00
C ALA A 64 -14.71 8.95 -8.23
N LYS A 65 -14.64 7.73 -7.69
CA LYS A 65 -15.73 6.75 -7.78
C LYS A 65 -16.94 7.17 -6.96
N HIS A 66 -16.71 7.57 -5.71
CA HIS A 66 -17.79 8.06 -4.83
C HIS A 66 -18.45 9.33 -5.39
N MET A 67 -17.67 10.26 -5.93
CA MET A 67 -18.19 11.50 -6.52
C MET A 67 -18.94 11.26 -7.84
N LYS A 68 -18.56 10.25 -8.63
CA LYS A 68 -19.34 9.81 -9.81
C LYS A 68 -20.65 9.13 -9.44
N GLU A 69 -20.71 8.40 -8.32
CA GLU A 69 -21.97 7.81 -7.84
C GLU A 69 -22.93 8.89 -7.33
N LEU A 70 -22.44 9.88 -6.58
CA LEU A 70 -23.24 11.01 -6.11
C LEU A 70 -23.80 11.88 -7.25
N LEU A 71 -23.06 12.03 -8.36
CA LEU A 71 -23.51 12.79 -9.53
C LEU A 71 -24.50 12.01 -10.44
N LYS A 72 -24.69 10.71 -10.23
CA LYS A 72 -25.67 9.90 -10.97
C LYS A 72 -27.07 9.89 -10.34
N GLU A 73 -27.20 10.36 -9.10
CA GLU A 73 -28.48 10.46 -8.39
C GLU A 73 -29.17 11.83 -8.56
N TRP A 74 -28.67 12.69 -9.44
CA TRP A 74 -29.24 14.01 -9.78
C TRP A 74 -29.72 14.08 -11.22
#